data_AF-A0AA86JMS2-F1
#
_entry.id   AF-A0AA86JMS2-F1
#
_cell.length_a   1.000
_cell.length_b   1.000
_cell.length_c   1.000
_cell.angle_alpha   90.00
_cell.angle_beta   90.00
_cell.angle_gamma   90.00
#
_symmetry.space_group_name_H-M   'P 1'
#
loop_
_entity.id
_entity.type
_entity.pdbx_description
1 polymer ?
#
loop_
_entity_poly.entity_id
_entity_poly.type
_entity_poly.pdbx_seq_one_letter_code
_entity_poly.pdbx_strand_id
1 'polypeptide(L)'
;MVWLVLMVLHAAVAVVPFYAHESMWTALLAYYSYFGLAVQLYGWGLPAIGEFREGMLIAPVTPLGQCLIVLFWMLTHAMLAALFSCSRFVRRRLQLA
;
A
#
# COMPACT_ATOMS: atom_id res chain seq x y z
N MET A 1 5.00 14.16 -15.82
CA MET A 1 6.12 14.38 -14.88
C MET A 1 5.77 13.93 -13.46
N VAL A 2 4.78 14.51 -12.77
CA VAL A 2 4.40 14.13 -11.37
C VAL A 2 4.03 12.65 -11.20
N TRP A 3 3.35 12.06 -12.19
CA TRP A 3 2.92 10.65 -12.15
C TRP A 3 4.09 9.66 -12.14
N LEU A 4 5.12 9.96 -12.93
CA LEU A 4 6.36 9.20 -12.98
C LEU A 4 7.12 9.29 -11.65
N VAL A 5 7.13 10.47 -11.03
CA VAL A 5 7.75 10.69 -9.72
C VAL A 5 7.03 9.91 -8.62
N LEU A 6 5.69 9.84 -8.63
CA LEU A 6 4.92 9.04 -7.67
C LEU A 6 5.10 7.53 -7.87
N MET A 7 5.17 7.07 -9.12
CA MET A 7 5.49 5.67 -9.43
C MET A 7 6.91 5.30 -8.99
N VAL A 8 7.89 6.17 -9.22
CA VAL A 8 9.27 5.99 -8.74
C VAL A 8 9.34 6.04 -7.23
N LEU A 9 8.58 6.91 -6.56
CA LEU A 9 8.47 6.95 -5.09
C LEU A 9 7.80 5.70 -4.55
N HIS A 10 6.79 5.16 -5.22
CA HIS A 10 6.11 3.94 -4.78
C HIS A 10 6.98 2.70 -4.99
N ALA A 11 7.65 2.60 -6.15
CA ALA A 11 8.67 1.59 -6.39
C ALA A 11 9.80 1.72 -5.37
N ALA A 12 10.27 2.95 -5.09
CA ALA A 12 11.26 3.18 -4.05
C ALA A 12 10.73 2.79 -2.66
N VAL A 13 9.50 3.14 -2.26
CA VAL A 13 8.93 2.75 -0.96
C VAL A 13 8.63 1.26 -0.87
N ALA A 14 8.34 0.59 -1.98
CA ALA A 14 8.19 -0.87 -2.05
C ALA A 14 9.55 -1.59 -2.01
N VAL A 15 10.61 -0.95 -2.49
CA VAL A 15 11.98 -1.49 -2.56
C VAL A 15 12.84 -1.07 -1.35
N VAL A 16 12.55 0.06 -0.71
CA VAL A 16 13.19 0.56 0.52
C VAL A 16 13.15 -0.47 1.64
N PRO A 17 12.05 -1.19 1.93
CA PRO A 17 12.08 -2.25 2.94
C PRO A 17 12.94 -3.46 2.54
N PHE A 18 13.23 -3.65 1.24
CA PHE A 18 14.15 -4.70 0.77
C PHE A 18 15.63 -4.33 0.93
N TYR A 19 15.99 -3.04 0.88
CA TYR A 19 17.39 -2.57 0.99
C TYR A 19 17.72 -1.92 2.35
N ALA A 20 16.73 -1.41 3.08
CA ALA A 20 16.87 -0.89 4.44
C ALA A 20 16.59 -2.02 5.44
N HIS A 21 17.43 -3.05 5.39
CA HIS A 21 17.34 -4.22 6.26
C HIS A 21 17.74 -3.93 7.73
N GLU A 22 18.10 -2.68 8.05
CA GLU A 22 18.68 -2.29 9.35
C GLU A 22 17.68 -1.65 10.32
N SER A 23 16.52 -1.17 9.87
CA SER A 23 15.53 -0.56 10.77
C SER A 23 14.31 -1.48 10.97
N MET A 24 14.09 -1.92 12.21
CA MET A 24 12.93 -2.74 12.59
C MET A 24 11.61 -2.11 12.13
N TRP A 25 11.53 -0.78 12.14
CA TRP A 25 10.35 -0.02 11.76
C TRP A 25 10.00 -0.09 10.27
N THR A 26 11.01 -0.06 9.38
CA THR A 26 10.77 -0.19 7.93
C THR A 26 10.30 -1.60 7.57
N ALA A 27 10.86 -2.62 8.23
CA ALA A 27 10.41 -4.00 8.08
C ALA A 27 8.98 -4.20 8.61
N LEU A 28 8.64 -3.62 9.77
CA LEU A 28 7.29 -3.66 10.33
C LEU A 28 6.28 -2.96 9.42
N LEU A 29 6.62 -1.79 8.88
CA LEU A 29 5.72 -1.05 8.00
C LEU A 29 5.40 -1.86 6.74
N ALA A 30 6.43 -2.42 6.08
CA ALA A 30 6.23 -3.26 4.90
C ALA A 30 5.43 -4.53 5.23
N TYR A 31 5.78 -5.19 6.33
CA TYR A 31 5.07 -6.38 6.79
C TYR A 31 3.59 -6.09 7.07
N TYR A 32 3.25 -5.07 7.85
CA TYR A 32 1.87 -4.72 8.16
C TYR A 32 1.11 -4.13 6.96
N SER A 33 1.80 -3.42 6.05
CA SER A 33 1.19 -2.86 4.83
C SER A 33 0.67 -3.94 3.88
N TYR A 34 1.32 -5.11 3.89
CA TYR A 34 0.96 -6.24 3.03
C TYR A 34 0.17 -7.29 3.80
N PHE A 35 0.75 -7.80 4.89
CA PHE A 35 0.18 -8.88 5.70
C PHE A 35 -0.97 -8.41 6.59
N GLY A 36 -0.87 -7.21 7.17
CA GLY A 36 -1.97 -6.62 7.93
C GLY A 36 -3.20 -6.39 7.07
N LEU A 37 -3.01 -5.95 5.81
CA LEU A 37 -4.11 -5.81 4.86
C LEU A 37 -4.71 -7.17 4.48
N ALA A 38 -3.87 -8.19 4.23
CA ALA A 38 -4.34 -9.55 3.96
C ALA A 38 -5.20 -10.11 5.10
N VAL A 39 -4.78 -9.90 6.35
CA VAL A 39 -5.52 -10.31 7.56
C VAL A 39 -6.84 -9.56 7.67
N GLN A 40 -6.85 -8.26 7.38
CA GLN A 40 -8.07 -7.45 7.39
C GLN A 40 -9.08 -7.94 6.34
N LEU A 41 -8.63 -8.21 5.11
CA LEU A 41 -9.46 -8.75 4.03
C LEU A 41 -10.02 -10.13 4.39
N TYR A 42 -9.19 -10.99 5.01
CA TYR A 42 -9.63 -12.29 5.51
C TYR A 42 -10.70 -12.15 6.61
N GLY A 43 -10.55 -11.19 7.53
CA GLY A 43 -11.56 -10.85 8.53
C GLY A 43 -12.89 -10.40 7.93
N TRP A 44 -12.90 -9.90 6.69
CA TRP A 44 -14.11 -9.58 5.93
C TRP A 44 -14.66 -10.78 5.12
N GLY A 45 -14.10 -11.97 5.31
CA GLY A 45 -14.51 -13.18 4.59
C GLY A 45 -14.00 -13.24 3.14
N LEU A 46 -13.09 -12.34 2.75
CA LEU A 46 -12.45 -12.43 1.44
C LEU A 46 -11.36 -13.51 1.50
N PRO A 47 -11.17 -14.30 0.44
CA PRO A 47 -10.18 -15.37 0.44
C PRO A 47 -8.79 -14.77 0.18
N ALA A 48 -8.34 -13.86 1.03
CA ALA A 48 -7.06 -13.17 0.90
C ALA A 48 -5.91 -13.99 1.49
N ILE A 49 -6.20 -14.80 2.50
CA ILE A 49 -5.28 -15.73 3.13
C ILE A 49 -5.77 -17.15 2.82
N GLY A 50 -4.84 -18.06 2.53
CA GLY A 50 -5.11 -19.49 2.36
C GLY A 50 -5.36 -20.19 3.70
N GLU A 51 -4.99 -21.47 3.81
CA GLU A 51 -5.12 -22.17 5.09
C GLU A 51 -4.23 -21.54 6.16
N PHE A 52 -4.85 -20.93 7.17
CA PHE A 52 -4.18 -20.60 8.43
C PHE A 52 -4.17 -21.84 9.30
N ARG A 53 -2.99 -22.39 9.59
CA ARG A 53 -2.80 -23.52 10.52
C ARG A 53 -2.10 -23.00 11.76
N GLU A 54 -2.55 -23.47 12.92
CA GLU A 54 -1.86 -23.21 14.19
C GLU A 54 -0.38 -23.58 14.08
N GLY A 55 0.50 -22.65 14.46
CA GLY A 55 1.95 -22.81 14.36
C GLY A 55 2.60 -22.28 13.07
N MET A 56 1.84 -21.84 12.07
CA MET A 56 2.44 -21.12 10.94
C MET A 56 2.72 -19.66 11.28
N LEU A 57 3.98 -19.26 11.13
CA LEU A 57 4.44 -17.87 11.29
C LEU A 57 3.76 -16.92 10.30
N ILE A 58 3.47 -17.40 9.10
CA ILE A 58 2.90 -16.62 7.98
C ILE A 58 1.99 -17.55 7.18
N ALA A 59 0.70 -17.26 7.14
CA ALA A 59 -0.22 -17.97 6.25
C ALA A 59 -0.05 -17.50 4.79
N PRO A 60 -0.14 -18.41 3.80
CA PRO A 60 0.06 -18.05 2.39
C PRO A 60 -1.03 -17.10 1.92
N VAL A 61 -0.66 -16.01 1.25
CA VAL A 61 -1.63 -15.10 0.59
C VAL A 61 -2.08 -15.74 -0.71
N THR A 62 -3.38 -15.86 -0.93
CA THR A 62 -3.91 -16.45 -2.17
C THR A 62 -3.65 -15.53 -3.37
N PRO A 63 -3.64 -16.03 -4.61
CA PRO A 63 -3.54 -15.16 -5.79
C PRO A 63 -4.62 -14.05 -5.82
N LEU A 64 -5.85 -14.35 -5.38
CA LEU A 64 -6.90 -13.33 -5.28
C LEU A 64 -6.57 -12.29 -4.20
N GLY A 65 -6.05 -12.73 -3.05
CA GLY A 65 -5.56 -11.84 -1.99
C GLY A 65 -4.51 -10.87 -2.49
N GLN A 66 -3.54 -11.35 -3.29
CA GLN A 66 -2.54 -10.49 -3.90
C GLN A 66 -3.16 -9.43 -4.82
N CYS A 67 -4.11 -9.82 -5.67
CA CYS A 67 -4.83 -8.88 -6.53
C CYS A 67 -5.58 -7.81 -5.73
N LEU A 68 -6.24 -8.20 -4.63
CA LEU A 68 -6.97 -7.27 -3.76
C LEU A 68 -6.05 -6.30 -3.04
N ILE A 69 -4.90 -6.77 -2.55
CA ILE A 69 -3.87 -5.93 -1.92
C ILE A 69 -3.34 -4.90 -2.92
N VAL A 70 -2.99 -5.34 -4.14
CA VAL A 70 -2.52 -4.44 -5.20
C VAL A 70 -3.58 -3.40 -5.56
N LEU A 71 -4.83 -3.84 -5.73
CA LEU A 71 -5.95 -2.95 -6.05
C LEU A 71 -6.18 -1.91 -4.94
N PHE A 72 -6.15 -2.33 -3.68
CA PHE A 72 -6.26 -1.41 -2.54
C PHE A 72 -5.18 -0.33 -2.61
N TRP A 73 -3.92 -0.72 -2.79
CA TRP A 73 -2.83 0.25 -2.90
C TRP A 73 -3.01 1.18 -4.11
N MET A 74 -3.40 0.66 -5.27
CA MET A 74 -3.69 1.50 -6.44
C MET A 74 -4.77 2.56 -6.14
N LEU A 75 -5.86 2.16 -5.47
CA LEU A 75 -6.95 3.08 -5.09
C LEU A 75 -6.48 4.13 -4.08
N THR A 76 -5.71 3.74 -3.06
CA THR A 76 -5.13 4.68 -2.10
C THR A 76 -4.26 5.72 -2.80
N HIS A 77 -3.42 5.31 -3.75
CA HIS A 77 -2.58 6.23 -4.53
C HIS A 77 -3.42 7.15 -5.41
N ALA A 78 -4.45 6.64 -6.07
CA ALA A 78 -5.36 7.44 -6.88
C ALA A 78 -6.07 8.50 -6.03
N MET A 79 -6.55 8.13 -4.85
CA MET A 79 -7.21 9.05 -3.90
C MET A 79 -6.24 10.12 -3.41
N LEU A 80 -5.03 9.74 -2.99
CA LEU A 80 -4.01 10.71 -2.59
C LEU A 80 -3.64 11.66 -3.73
N ALA A 81 -3.47 11.14 -4.95
CA ALA A 81 -3.19 11.96 -6.12
C ALA A 81 -4.32 12.97 -6.42
N ALA A 82 -5.58 12.55 -6.25
CA ALA A 82 -6.73 13.44 -6.40
C ALA A 82 -6.73 14.55 -5.33
N LEU A 83 -6.48 14.22 -4.07
CA LEU A 83 -6.38 15.20 -2.97
C LEU A 83 -5.25 16.22 -3.18
N PHE A 84 -4.06 15.76 -3.60
CA PHE A 84 -2.94 16.65 -3.93
C PHE A 84 -3.21 17.50 -5.16
N SER A 85 -3.93 16.98 -6.15
CA SER A 85 -4.32 17.77 -7.33
C SER A 85 -5.35 18.84 -6.98
N CYS A 86 -6.33 18.49 -6.15
CA CYS A 86 -7.36 19.41 -5.67
C CYS A 86 -6.76 20.54 -4.82
N SER A 87 -5.85 20.23 -3.89
CA SER A 87 -5.18 21.24 -3.06
C SER A 87 -4.32 22.22 -3.87
N ARG A 88 -3.66 21.75 -4.95
CA ARG A 88 -2.92 22.63 -5.87
C ARG A 88 -3.85 23.54 -6.68
N PHE A 89 -5.00 23.03 -7.10
CA PHE A 89 -6.00 23.82 -7.81
C PHE A 89 -6.58 24.93 -6.92
N VAL A 90 -6.96 24.60 -5.68
CA VAL A 90 -7.45 25.57 -4.69
C VAL A 90 -6.39 26.63 -4.37
N ARG A 91 -5.13 26.23 -4.17
CA ARG A 91 -4.04 27.16 -3.91
C ARG A 91 -3.82 28.14 -5.06
N ARG A 92 -3.89 27.68 -6.32
CA ARG A 92 -3.76 28.56 -7.50
C ARG A 92 -4.92 29.54 -7.62
N ARG A 93 -6.15 29.11 -7.29
CA ARG A 93 -7.33 29.99 -7.30
C ARG A 93 -7.23 31.10 -6.24
N LEU A 94 -6.73 30.79 -5.04
CA LEU A 94 -6.56 31.76 -3.95
C LEU A 94 -5.41 32.76 -4.17
N GLN A 95 -4.44 32.46 -5.04
CA GLN A 95 -3.36 33.39 -5.38
C GLN A 95 -3.73 34.37 -6.52
N LEU A 96 -4.87 34.15 -7.18
CA LEU A 96 -5.36 34.94 -8.31
C LEU A 96 -6.60 35.79 -7.95
N ALA A 97 -7.08 35.70 -6.71
CA ALA A 97 -8.18 36.48 -6.15
C ALA A 97 -7.62 37.46 -5.12
#